data_AF-A0A2G9M1L8-F1
#
_entry.id   AF-A0A2G9M1L8-F1
#
_cell.length_a   1.000
_cell.length_b   1.000
_cell.length_c   1.000
_cell.angle_alpha   90.00
_cell.angle_beta   90.00
_cell.angle_gamma   90.00
#
_symmetry.space_group_name_H-M   'P 1'
#
loop_
_entity.id
_entity.type
_entity.pdbx_description
1 polymer ?
#
loop_
_entity_poly.entity_id
_entity_poly.type
_entity_poly.pdbx_seq_one_letter_code
_entity_poly.pdbx_strand_id
1 'polypeptide(L)'
;LYQGFSVSAGLLIDSTKAKSLVSYRQLMRKAGFVAARGFSSQLFEEKGINLIFGLEEQKKDFSTFRNSGLNQVLCSLARKNHIAVGISFSEIADAGSRQTEIIARAIQNIMLCQKYGVALYAASFAKSLEMMRNPMDIKSLMLAIGMGQQNATHLFL
;
A
#
# COMPACT_ATOMS: atom_id res chain seq x y z
N LEU A 1 -11.16 17.69 -25.19
CA LEU A 1 -11.80 17.86 -23.87
C LEU A 1 -10.75 17.57 -22.80
N TYR A 2 -9.99 18.56 -22.37
CA TYR A 2 -9.09 18.38 -21.22
C TYR A 2 -9.97 18.39 -19.97
N GLN A 3 -10.23 17.21 -19.40
CA GLN A 3 -10.70 17.15 -18.02
C GLN A 3 -9.61 17.79 -17.16
N GLY A 4 -9.98 18.80 -16.38
CA GLY A 4 -9.04 19.46 -15.47
C GLY A 4 -8.45 18.43 -14.50
N PHE A 5 -7.13 18.47 -14.32
CA PHE A 5 -6.45 17.63 -13.33
C PHE A 5 -6.31 18.41 -12.02
N SER A 6 -6.59 17.77 -10.89
CA SER A 6 -6.30 18.30 -9.56
C SER A 6 -5.02 17.67 -9.06
N VAL A 7 -4.05 18.50 -8.67
CA VAL A 7 -2.77 18.04 -8.12
C VAL A 7 -2.75 18.39 -6.63
N SER A 8 -2.48 17.39 -5.80
CA SER A 8 -2.27 17.55 -4.37
C SER A 8 -0.84 17.18 -4.00
N ALA A 9 -0.29 17.82 -2.98
CA ALA A 9 1.01 17.48 -2.42
C ALA A 9 0.83 16.62 -1.17
N GLY A 10 1.68 15.60 -1.02
CA GLY A 10 1.70 14.71 0.13
C GLY A 10 3.12 14.43 0.61
N LEU A 11 3.24 13.90 1.83
CA LEU A 11 4.49 13.45 2.42
C LEU A 11 4.65 11.94 2.23
N LEU A 12 5.77 11.51 1.64
CA LEU A 12 6.15 10.10 1.55
C LEU A 12 7.23 9.77 2.58
N ILE A 13 6.95 8.81 3.46
CA ILE A 13 7.90 8.31 4.47
C ILE A 13 8.38 6.93 4.04
N ASP A 14 9.69 6.79 3.77
CA ASP A 14 10.29 5.50 3.51
C ASP A 14 10.76 4.86 4.82
N SER A 15 10.06 3.81 5.25
CA SER A 15 10.35 3.11 6.51
C SER A 15 11.72 2.41 6.51
N THR A 16 12.26 2.08 5.33
CA THR A 16 13.58 1.44 5.20
C THR A 16 14.73 2.40 5.51
N LYS A 17 14.48 3.71 5.43
CA LYS A 17 15.47 4.78 5.62
C LYS A 17 15.21 5.63 6.86
N ALA A 18 14.06 5.47 7.50
CA ALA A 18 13.67 6.30 8.64
C ALA A 18 14.42 5.90 9.92
N LYS A 19 15.20 6.83 10.49
CA LYS A 19 15.88 6.66 11.78
C LYS A 19 14.92 6.64 12.99
N SER A 20 13.79 7.34 12.89
CA SER A 20 12.71 7.36 13.90
C SER A 20 11.49 8.11 13.37
N LEU A 21 10.30 7.52 13.48
CA LEU A 21 9.01 8.14 13.10
C LEU A 21 8.68 9.40 13.92
N VAL A 22 9.24 9.51 15.13
CA VAL A 22 9.03 10.65 16.03
C VAL A 22 9.47 11.96 15.38
N SER A 23 10.53 11.92 14.57
CA SER A 23 11.07 13.11 13.87
C SER A 23 10.09 13.67 12.84
N TYR A 24 9.23 12.82 12.28
CA TYR A 24 8.30 13.21 11.22
C TYR A 24 6.95 13.70 11.75
N ARG A 25 6.66 13.58 13.05
CA ARG A 25 5.35 13.97 13.63
C ARG A 25 4.96 15.41 13.35
N GLN A 26 5.92 16.33 13.43
CA GLN A 26 5.66 17.75 13.13
C GLN A 26 5.35 17.98 11.65
N LEU A 27 5.98 17.21 10.75
CA LEU A 27 5.75 17.28 9.30
C LEU A 27 4.40 16.64 8.93
N MET A 28 4.07 15.49 9.51
CA MET A 28 2.78 14.81 9.32
C MET A 28 1.60 15.70 9.71
N ARG A 29 1.73 16.49 10.79
CA ARG A 29 0.70 17.47 11.20
C ARG A 29 0.43 18.58 10.19
N LYS A 30 1.42 18.92 9.35
CA LYS A 30 1.31 19.98 8.35
C LYS A 30 0.91 19.45 6.97
N ALA A 31 1.15 18.17 6.71
CA ALA A 31 0.81 17.53 5.46
C ALA A 31 -0.68 17.19 5.40
N GLY A 32 -1.32 17.45 4.25
CA GLY A 32 -2.71 17.05 4.01
C GLY A 32 -2.89 15.55 3.74
N PHE A 33 -1.81 14.89 3.30
CA PHE A 33 -1.78 13.45 3.04
C PHE A 33 -0.39 12.89 3.33
N VAL A 34 -0.33 11.75 4.01
CA VAL A 34 0.91 11.06 4.38
C VAL A 34 0.82 9.60 3.94
N ALA A 35 1.75 9.18 3.09
CA ALA A 35 1.93 7.78 2.71
C ALA A 35 3.25 7.25 3.30
N ALA A 36 3.26 5.99 3.71
CA ALA A 36 4.46 5.29 4.12
C ALA A 36 4.75 4.08 3.23
N ARG A 37 6.01 3.89 2.85
CA ARG A 37 6.47 2.73 2.09
C ARG A 37 7.23 1.76 2.98
N GLY A 38 6.93 0.47 2.85
CA GLY A 38 7.60 -0.62 3.55
C GLY A 38 6.97 -0.98 4.89
N PHE A 39 7.64 -1.89 5.62
CA PHE A 39 7.10 -2.47 6.85
C PHE A 39 7.81 -1.97 8.11
N SER A 40 7.01 -1.44 9.04
CA SER A 40 7.36 -1.26 10.45
C SER A 40 6.06 -1.26 11.26
N SER A 41 5.99 -2.03 12.35
CA SER A 41 4.78 -2.08 13.20
C SER A 41 4.38 -0.71 13.73
N GLN A 42 5.35 0.16 13.99
CA GLN A 42 5.15 1.52 14.47
C GLN A 42 4.34 2.38 13.49
N LEU A 43 4.38 2.07 12.18
CA LEU A 43 3.57 2.79 11.17
C LEU A 43 2.06 2.59 11.41
N PHE A 44 1.67 1.43 11.90
CA PHE A 44 0.26 1.12 12.16
C PHE A 44 -0.24 1.72 13.47
N GLU A 45 0.66 2.08 14.38
CA GLU A 45 0.35 2.71 15.66
C GLU A 45 0.31 4.24 15.58
N GLU A 46 1.13 4.81 14.70
CA GLU A 46 1.29 6.26 14.57
C GLU A 46 0.06 6.92 13.94
N LYS A 47 -0.38 8.04 14.51
CA LYS A 47 -1.50 8.81 13.99
C LYS A 47 -1.03 9.76 12.89
N GLY A 48 -1.87 9.94 11.88
CA GLY A 48 -1.62 10.87 10.76
C GLY A 48 -1.03 10.21 9.52
N ILE A 49 -0.75 8.90 9.55
CA ILE A 49 -0.48 8.13 8.33
C ILE A 49 -1.83 7.79 7.68
N ASN A 50 -1.97 8.05 6.38
CA ASN A 50 -3.20 7.79 5.65
C ASN A 50 -3.13 6.48 4.85
N LEU A 51 -1.95 6.15 4.33
CA LEU A 51 -1.75 5.00 3.44
C LEU A 51 -0.41 4.33 3.74
N ILE A 52 -0.38 3.00 3.81
CA ILE A 52 0.85 2.21 3.86
C ILE A 52 0.88 1.27 2.66
N PHE A 53 1.99 1.23 1.91
CA PHE A 53 2.16 0.37 0.75
C PHE A 53 3.55 -0.28 0.71
N GLY A 54 3.70 -1.28 -0.16
CA GLY A 54 4.94 -2.06 -0.30
C GLY A 54 5.21 -2.94 0.91
N LEU A 55 4.14 -3.55 1.43
CA LEU A 55 4.22 -4.50 2.53
C LEU A 55 4.68 -5.87 2.03
N GLU A 56 4.55 -6.14 0.73
CA GLU A 56 4.86 -7.41 0.07
C GLU A 56 6.38 -7.65 -0.08
N GLU A 57 7.20 -6.59 -0.01
CA GLU A 57 8.67 -6.63 -0.02
C GLU A 57 9.25 -7.13 1.32
N GLN A 58 8.74 -8.25 1.83
CA GLN A 58 9.33 -8.91 3.00
C GLN A 58 10.50 -9.81 2.62
N LYS A 59 11.28 -10.16 3.64
CA LYS A 59 12.36 -11.17 3.57
C LYS A 59 11.76 -12.58 3.37
N LYS A 60 12.46 -13.60 3.85
CA LYS A 60 12.02 -15.00 3.76
C LYS A 60 10.66 -15.20 4.45
N ASP A 61 9.85 -16.07 3.86
CA ASP A 61 8.62 -16.58 4.47
C ASP A 61 8.92 -17.32 5.78
N PHE A 62 7.90 -17.39 6.64
CA PHE A 62 7.95 -18.24 7.83
C PHE A 62 7.68 -19.69 7.44
N SER A 63 8.08 -20.63 8.29
CA SER A 63 7.92 -22.07 8.00
C SER A 63 6.46 -22.50 7.76
N THR A 64 5.49 -21.73 8.25
CA THR A 64 4.06 -22.10 8.26
C THR A 64 3.18 -21.15 7.43
N PHE A 65 3.65 -19.93 7.14
CA PHE A 65 2.87 -18.93 6.45
C PHE A 65 3.74 -17.94 5.68
N ARG A 66 3.17 -17.36 4.62
CA ARG A 66 3.82 -16.33 3.82
C ARG A 66 4.01 -15.05 4.63
N ASN A 67 5.19 -14.49 4.58
CA ASN A 67 5.47 -13.21 5.23
C ASN A 67 4.99 -12.08 4.31
N SER A 68 3.73 -11.70 4.40
CA SER A 68 3.09 -10.67 3.55
C SER A 68 3.13 -9.26 4.14
N GLY A 69 3.70 -9.08 5.33
CA GLY A 69 3.78 -7.78 6.02
C GLY A 69 2.49 -7.38 6.75
N LEU A 70 1.42 -8.16 6.68
CA LEU A 70 0.21 -7.98 7.48
C LEU A 70 -0.14 -9.21 8.31
N ASN A 71 -0.86 -8.94 9.40
CA ASN A 71 -1.52 -9.94 10.23
C ASN A 71 -2.80 -9.32 10.83
N GLN A 72 -3.54 -10.13 11.61
CA GLN A 72 -4.77 -9.70 12.27
C GLN A 72 -4.60 -8.47 13.16
N VAL A 73 -3.51 -8.39 13.93
CA VAL A 73 -3.25 -7.29 14.87
C VAL A 73 -3.01 -6.00 14.09
N LEU A 74 -2.17 -6.05 13.07
CA LEU A 74 -1.87 -4.89 12.22
C LEU A 74 -3.10 -4.42 11.44
N CYS A 75 -3.94 -5.34 10.95
CA CYS A 75 -5.21 -4.97 10.31
C CYS A 75 -6.15 -4.27 11.30
N SER A 76 -6.22 -4.74 12.55
CA SER A 76 -7.03 -4.12 13.59
C SER A 76 -6.54 -2.70 13.92
N LEU A 77 -5.21 -2.52 13.99
CA LEU A 77 -4.59 -1.20 14.17
C LEU A 77 -4.85 -0.28 12.98
N ALA A 78 -4.67 -0.78 11.75
CA ALA A 78 -4.95 -0.03 10.52
C ALA A 78 -6.39 0.46 10.50
N ARG A 79 -7.35 -0.43 10.81
CA ARG A 79 -8.77 -0.06 10.88
C ARG A 79 -9.05 0.99 11.95
N LYS A 80 -8.50 0.81 13.16
CA LYS A 80 -8.67 1.74 14.29
C LYS A 80 -8.10 3.13 14.00
N ASN A 81 -6.96 3.19 13.31
CA ASN A 81 -6.27 4.43 13.00
C ASN A 81 -6.65 5.01 11.64
N HIS A 82 -7.63 4.43 10.95
CA HIS A 82 -8.07 4.85 9.61
C HIS A 82 -6.94 4.86 8.57
N ILE A 83 -6.00 3.92 8.70
CA ILE A 83 -4.89 3.72 7.77
C ILE A 83 -5.38 2.78 6.68
N ALA A 84 -5.22 3.18 5.43
CA ALA A 84 -5.46 2.32 4.28
C ALA A 84 -4.20 1.54 3.88
N VAL A 85 -4.40 0.40 3.23
CA VAL A 85 -3.33 -0.43 2.67
C VAL A 85 -3.31 -0.28 1.15
N GLY A 86 -2.13 0.00 0.61
CA GLY A 86 -1.89 0.17 -0.82
C GLY A 86 -1.16 -1.01 -1.45
N ILE A 87 -1.66 -1.49 -2.59
CA ILE A 87 -0.96 -2.47 -3.43
C ILE A 87 -0.28 -1.73 -4.58
N SER A 88 1.04 -1.94 -4.75
CA SER A 88 1.81 -1.30 -5.82
C SER A 88 1.87 -2.15 -7.08
N PHE A 89 1.41 -1.59 -8.20
CA PHE A 89 1.59 -2.24 -9.50
C PHE A 89 3.07 -2.28 -9.90
N SER A 90 3.81 -1.19 -9.73
CA SER A 90 5.23 -1.15 -10.09
C SER A 90 6.04 -2.18 -9.33
N GLU A 91 5.75 -2.41 -8.04
CA GLU A 91 6.45 -3.46 -7.28
C GLU A 91 6.15 -4.88 -7.79
N ILE A 92 4.94 -5.14 -8.28
CA ILE A 92 4.60 -6.42 -8.92
C ILE A 92 5.31 -6.55 -10.28
N ALA A 93 5.31 -5.48 -11.09
CA ALA A 93 5.87 -5.49 -12.43
C ALA A 93 7.39 -5.64 -12.43
N ASP A 94 8.08 -4.94 -11.51
CA ASP A 94 9.55 -4.90 -11.44
C ASP A 94 10.14 -6.03 -10.57
N ALA A 95 9.30 -6.91 -10.01
CA ALA A 95 9.71 -7.97 -9.09
C ALA A 95 10.64 -9.03 -9.70
N GLY A 96 10.71 -9.11 -11.03
CA GLY A 96 11.46 -10.14 -11.76
C GLY A 96 11.05 -11.56 -11.33
N SER A 97 12.03 -12.38 -10.94
CA SER A 97 11.79 -13.76 -10.50
C SER A 97 10.93 -13.88 -9.23
N ARG A 98 10.79 -12.80 -8.44
CA ARG A 98 9.94 -12.77 -7.24
C ARG A 98 8.49 -12.36 -7.54
N GLN A 99 8.12 -12.13 -8.79
CA GLN A 99 6.78 -11.65 -9.15
C GLN A 99 5.68 -12.55 -8.60
N THR A 100 5.81 -13.87 -8.74
CA THR A 100 4.86 -14.83 -8.20
C THR A 100 4.74 -14.74 -6.67
N GLU A 101 5.85 -14.54 -5.97
CA GLU A 101 5.88 -14.38 -4.51
C GLU A 101 5.18 -13.08 -4.07
N ILE A 102 5.47 -11.96 -4.74
CA ILE A 102 4.85 -10.66 -4.44
C ILE A 102 3.35 -10.71 -4.70
N ILE A 103 2.90 -11.29 -5.81
CA ILE A 103 1.46 -11.47 -6.10
C ILE A 103 0.81 -12.35 -5.03
N ALA A 104 1.46 -13.45 -4.66
CA ALA A 104 0.96 -14.37 -3.63
C ALA A 104 0.81 -13.71 -2.25
N ARG A 105 1.67 -12.74 -1.92
CA ARG A 105 1.58 -11.90 -0.72
C ARG A 105 0.51 -10.82 -0.84
N ALA A 106 0.40 -10.17 -2.00
CA ALA A 106 -0.65 -9.19 -2.27
C ALA A 106 -2.05 -9.81 -2.14
N ILE A 107 -2.26 -11.02 -2.69
CA ILE A 107 -3.53 -11.78 -2.54
C ILE A 107 -3.85 -11.98 -1.05
N GLN A 108 -2.86 -12.41 -0.25
CA GLN A 108 -3.05 -12.60 1.18
C GLN A 108 -3.40 -11.29 1.90
N ASN A 109 -2.72 -10.19 1.56
CA ASN A 109 -3.01 -8.87 2.12
C ASN A 109 -4.41 -8.38 1.76
N ILE A 110 -4.85 -8.59 0.52
CA ILE A 110 -6.21 -8.28 0.07
C ILE A 110 -7.23 -9.06 0.91
N MET A 111 -7.04 -10.37 1.07
CA MET A 111 -7.93 -11.22 1.87
C MET A 111 -8.00 -10.76 3.34
N LEU A 112 -6.85 -10.44 3.94
CA LEU A 112 -6.80 -9.94 5.32
C LEU A 112 -7.52 -8.61 5.45
N CYS A 113 -7.23 -7.66 4.56
CA CYS A 113 -7.86 -6.34 4.61
C CYS A 113 -9.37 -6.42 4.41
N GLN A 114 -9.85 -7.26 3.47
CA GLN A 114 -11.29 -7.53 3.29
C GLN A 114 -11.92 -8.13 4.56
N LYS A 115 -11.27 -9.13 5.17
CA LYS A 115 -11.75 -9.78 6.39
C LYS A 115 -11.89 -8.81 7.57
N TYR A 116 -10.95 -7.88 7.73
CA TYR A 116 -10.93 -6.93 8.85
C TYR A 116 -11.47 -5.54 8.51
N GLY A 117 -12.04 -5.35 7.31
CA GLY A 117 -12.63 -4.09 6.88
C GLY A 117 -11.63 -2.92 6.73
N VAL A 118 -10.37 -3.23 6.44
CA VAL A 118 -9.32 -2.23 6.16
C VAL A 118 -9.50 -1.71 4.74
N ALA A 119 -9.41 -0.39 4.57
CA ALA A 119 -9.50 0.23 3.24
C ALA A 119 -8.32 -0.21 2.38
N LEU A 120 -8.61 -0.65 1.15
CA LEU A 120 -7.63 -1.08 0.17
C LEU A 120 -7.60 -0.10 -1.00
N TYR A 121 -6.39 0.32 -1.37
CA TYR A 121 -6.13 1.07 -2.59
C TYR A 121 -5.11 0.32 -3.45
N ALA A 122 -5.17 0.57 -4.74
CA ALA A 122 -4.10 0.18 -5.65
C ALA A 122 -3.73 1.40 -6.48
N ALA A 123 -2.47 1.51 -6.83
CA ALA A 123 -1.98 2.54 -7.72
C ALA A 123 -0.72 2.05 -8.44
N SER A 124 -0.27 2.83 -9.42
CA SER A 124 0.97 2.52 -10.12
C SER A 124 2.16 2.60 -9.15
N PHE A 125 2.26 3.70 -8.37
CA PHE A 125 3.46 4.06 -7.58
C PHE A 125 4.75 4.05 -8.41
N ALA A 126 4.64 4.46 -9.67
CA ALA A 126 5.73 4.55 -10.62
C ALA A 126 6.81 5.53 -10.17
N LYS A 127 8.08 5.13 -10.33
CA LYS A 127 9.25 6.01 -10.11
C LYS A 127 9.67 6.75 -11.39
N SER A 128 9.24 6.26 -12.55
CA SER A 128 9.52 6.84 -13.87
C SER A 128 8.26 6.83 -14.74
N LEU A 129 8.24 7.67 -15.77
CA LEU A 129 7.12 7.78 -16.72
C LEU A 129 6.74 6.43 -17.36
N GLU A 130 7.73 5.59 -17.64
CA GLU A 130 7.57 4.29 -18.30
C GLU A 130 6.84 3.25 -17.43
N MET A 131 6.86 3.45 -16.11
CA MET A 131 6.22 2.57 -15.15
C MET A 131 4.75 2.94 -14.89
N MET A 132 4.30 4.09 -15.39
CA MET A 132 2.88 4.45 -15.32
C MET A 132 2.03 3.45 -16.12
N ARG A 133 0.84 3.19 -15.62
CA ARG A 133 -0.11 2.27 -16.24
C ARG A 133 -1.48 2.90 -16.33
N ASN A 134 -2.22 2.48 -17.34
CA ASN A 134 -3.61 2.88 -17.48
C ASN A 134 -4.38 2.37 -16.24
N PRO A 135 -5.20 3.22 -15.59
CA PRO A 135 -6.00 2.80 -14.45
C PRO A 135 -6.86 1.55 -14.70
N MET A 136 -7.29 1.33 -15.95
CA MET A 136 -8.05 0.13 -16.33
C MET A 136 -7.23 -1.17 -16.24
N ASP A 137 -5.92 -1.10 -16.55
CA ASP A 137 -5.02 -2.25 -16.47
C ASP A 137 -4.72 -2.59 -15.01
N ILE A 138 -4.56 -1.57 -14.17
CA ILE A 138 -4.37 -1.76 -12.73
C ILE A 138 -5.65 -2.38 -12.16
N LYS A 139 -6.82 -1.85 -12.52
CA LYS A 139 -8.12 -2.37 -12.07
C LYS A 139 -8.32 -3.83 -12.48
N SER A 140 -8.02 -4.20 -13.72
CA SER A 140 -8.21 -5.57 -14.21
C SER A 140 -7.31 -6.56 -13.45
N LEU A 141 -6.04 -6.20 -13.22
CA LEU A 141 -5.13 -7.01 -12.41
C LEU A 141 -5.63 -7.16 -10.97
N MET A 142 -6.05 -6.06 -10.34
CA MET A 142 -6.52 -6.08 -8.95
C MET A 142 -7.75 -6.97 -8.79
N LEU A 143 -8.71 -6.90 -9.72
CA LEU A 143 -9.87 -7.79 -9.74
C LEU A 143 -9.43 -9.25 -9.89
N ALA A 144 -8.47 -9.53 -10.77
CA ALA A 144 -7.97 -10.88 -11.01
C ALA A 144 -7.29 -11.50 -9.77
N ILE A 145 -6.62 -10.70 -8.94
CA ILE A 145 -5.98 -11.16 -7.69
C ILE A 145 -6.92 -11.11 -6.47
N GLY A 146 -8.23 -10.93 -6.68
CA GLY A 146 -9.26 -11.07 -5.63
C GLY A 146 -9.69 -9.79 -4.94
N MET A 147 -9.29 -8.61 -5.44
CA MET A 147 -9.78 -7.34 -4.92
C MET A 147 -11.27 -7.17 -5.26
N GLY A 148 -12.10 -6.89 -4.26
CA GLY A 148 -13.53 -6.69 -4.44
C GLY A 148 -13.85 -5.46 -5.30
N GLN A 149 -14.89 -5.54 -6.13
CA GLN A 149 -15.23 -4.51 -7.13
C GLN A 149 -15.49 -3.12 -6.53
N GLN A 150 -16.03 -3.06 -5.31
CA GLN A 150 -16.26 -1.79 -4.59
C GLN A 150 -14.94 -1.12 -4.19
N ASN A 151 -13.96 -1.88 -3.71
CA ASN A 151 -12.63 -1.37 -3.38
C ASN A 151 -11.84 -1.01 -4.65
N ALA A 152 -12.01 -1.80 -5.72
CA ALA A 152 -11.35 -1.58 -7.00
C ALA A 152 -11.87 -0.34 -7.78
N THR A 153 -12.88 0.36 -7.26
CA THR A 153 -13.45 1.56 -7.89
C THR A 153 -12.86 2.85 -7.31
N HIS A 154 -12.31 2.83 -6.09
CA HIS A 154 -11.65 3.99 -5.45
C HIS A 154 -10.17 4.13 -5.82
N LEU A 155 -9.81 3.66 -7.01
CA LEU A 155 -8.45 3.34 -7.43
C LEU A 155 -7.79 4.58 -8.08
N PHE A 156 -7.57 5.66 -7.33
CA PHE A 156 -6.89 6.86 -7.86
C PHE A 156 -6.09 7.60 -6.79
N LEU A 157 -4.76 7.45 -6.87
CA LEU A 157 -3.79 8.50 -6.60
C LEU A 157 -2.87 8.60 -7.81
#